data_AF-A0A453F281-F1
#
_entry.id   AF-A0A453F281-F1
#
_cell.length_a   1.000
_cell.length_b   1.000
_cell.length_c   1.000
_cell.angle_alpha   90.00
_cell.angle_beta   90.00
_cell.angle_gamma   90.00
#
_symmetry.space_group_name_H-M   'P 1'
#
loop_
_entity.id
_entity.type
_entity.pdbx_description
1 polymer ?
#
loop_
_entity_poly.entity_id
_entity_poly.type
_entity_poly.pdbx_seq_one_letter_code
_entity_poly.pdbx_strand_id
1 'polypeptide(L)'
;MEELAKKHQCSPAQLALSWVLHQGDDVVPIPGTTKIKNLDSNIDSLKVRLTEDDLKEISNEIREEDVAGGRQYTSFAKFTWNYADTPKK
;
A
#
# COMPACT_ATOMS: atom_id res chain seq x y z
N MET A 1 10.21 7.36 -1.29
CA MET A 1 9.29 6.52 -2.09
C MET A 1 9.10 7.01 -3.53
N GLU A 2 8.77 8.28 -3.79
CA GLU A 2 8.58 8.74 -5.18
C GLU A 2 9.85 8.67 -6.04
N GLU A 3 11.01 9.03 -5.48
CA GLU A 3 12.30 8.95 -6.19
C GLU A 3 12.69 7.49 -6.49
N LEU A 4 12.45 6.58 -5.55
CA LEU A 4 12.68 5.16 -5.77
C LEU A 4 11.71 4.58 -6.81
N ALA A 5 10.45 5.02 -6.80
CA ALA A 5 9.48 4.63 -7.82
C ALA A 5 9.92 5.09 -9.22
N LYS A 6 10.45 6.32 -9.35
CA LYS A 6 11.03 6.85 -10.60
C LYS A 6 12.24 6.02 -11.06
N LYS A 7 13.14 5.60 -10.16
CA LYS A 7 14.29 4.73 -10.48
C LYS A 7 13.84 3.43 -11.15
N HIS A 8 12.74 2.85 -10.66
CA HIS A 8 12.15 1.62 -11.22
C HIS A 8 11.07 1.87 -12.29
N GLN A 9 10.91 3.12 -12.75
CA GLN A 9 9.91 3.53 -13.76
C GLN A 9 8.49 3.05 -13.43
N CYS A 10 8.14 3.03 -12.14
CA CYS A 10 6.86 2.57 -11.65
C CYS A 10 6.18 3.67 -10.83
N SER A 11 4.88 3.52 -10.58
CA SER A 11 4.17 4.39 -9.64
C SER A 11 4.45 3.97 -8.19
N PRO A 12 4.33 4.88 -7.20
CA PRO A 12 4.51 4.52 -5.80
C PRO A 12 3.59 3.38 -5.34
N ALA A 13 2.38 3.29 -5.88
CA ALA A 13 1.45 2.19 -5.59
C ALA A 13 1.98 0.84 -6.12
N GLN A 14 2.59 0.84 -7.30
CA GLN A 14 3.20 -0.36 -7.89
C GLN A 14 4.46 -0.77 -7.13
N LEU A 15 5.26 0.20 -6.69
CA LEU A 15 6.44 -0.05 -5.85
C LEU A 15 6.03 -0.73 -4.54
N ALA A 16 5.00 -0.21 -3.87
CA ALA A 16 4.49 -0.79 -2.64
C ALA A 16 3.95 -2.21 -2.85
N LEU A 17 3.17 -2.45 -3.92
CA LEU A 17 2.64 -3.78 -4.22
C LEU A 17 3.76 -4.77 -4.59
N SER A 18 4.77 -4.33 -5.35
CA SER A 18 5.95 -5.13 -5.68
C SER A 18 6.77 -5.47 -4.44
N TRP A 19 6.94 -4.53 -3.51
CA TRP A 19 7.62 -4.80 -2.23
C TRP A 19 6.91 -5.90 -1.42
N VAL A 20 5.57 -5.88 -1.35
CA VAL A 20 4.79 -6.93 -0.68
C VAL A 20 5.01 -8.29 -1.35
N LEU A 21 5.00 -8.33 -2.68
CA LEU A 21 5.26 -9.56 -3.45
C LEU A 21 6.66 -10.13 -3.21
N HIS A 22 7.65 -9.27 -2.92
CA HIS A 22 9.03 -9.70 -2.65
C HIS A 22 9.27 -10.12 -1.18
N GLN A 23 8.27 -10.06 -0.30
CA GLN A 23 8.44 -10.50 1.11
C GLN A 23 8.59 -12.02 1.27
N GLY A 24 8.16 -12.81 0.28
CA GLY A 24 8.29 -14.26 0.28
C GLY A 24 7.47 -14.92 -0.82
N ASP A 25 7.87 -16.12 -1.24
CA ASP A 25 7.14 -16.91 -2.25
C ASP A 25 5.76 -17.39 -1.76
N ASP A 26 5.50 -17.30 -0.46
CA ASP A 26 4.26 -17.64 0.22
C ASP A 26 3.32 -16.42 0.42
N VAL A 27 3.70 -15.23 -0.05
CA VAL A 27 2.93 -14.00 0.09
C VAL A 27 2.10 -13.72 -1.17
N VAL A 28 0.77 -13.74 -1.03
CA VAL A 28 -0.17 -13.46 -2.13
C VAL A 28 -1.04 -12.25 -1.77
N PRO A 29 -0.69 -11.03 -2.23
CA PRO A 29 -1.50 -9.85 -1.99
C PRO A 29 -2.80 -9.89 -2.80
N ILE A 30 -3.89 -9.39 -2.19
CA ILE A 30 -5.24 -9.35 -2.79
C ILE A 30 -5.74 -7.90 -2.96
N PRO A 31 -5.07 -7.08 -3.80
CA PRO A 31 -5.42 -5.67 -3.95
C PRO A 31 -6.77 -5.51 -4.66
N GLY A 32 -7.75 -4.94 -3.96
CA GLY A 32 -9.07 -4.62 -4.52
C GLY A 32 -9.09 -3.25 -5.20
N THR A 33 -9.81 -3.13 -6.32
CA THR A 33 -10.07 -1.85 -6.98
C THR A 33 -11.39 -1.84 -7.73
N THR A 34 -11.96 -0.66 -7.93
CA THR A 34 -13.19 -0.44 -8.72
C THR A 34 -12.91 0.14 -10.11
N LYS A 35 -11.64 0.42 -10.45
CA LYS A 35 -11.23 1.04 -11.71
C LYS A 35 -10.33 0.11 -12.51
N ILE A 36 -10.65 -0.12 -13.78
CA ILE A 36 -9.86 -0.99 -14.68
C ILE A 36 -8.41 -0.49 -14.79
N LYS A 37 -8.18 0.82 -14.95
CA LYS A 37 -6.82 1.38 -15.01
C LYS A 37 -5.95 1.05 -13.79
N ASN A 38 -6.58 0.92 -12.61
CA ASN A 38 -5.87 0.56 -11.39
C ASN A 38 -5.61 -0.95 -11.36
N LEU A 39 -6.51 -1.76 -11.91
CA LEU A 39 -6.29 -3.19 -12.08
C LEU A 39 -5.08 -3.45 -12.98
N ASP A 40 -5.01 -2.77 -14.12
CA ASP A 40 -3.87 -2.87 -15.05
C ASP A 40 -2.56 -2.48 -14.35
N SER A 41 -2.57 -1.36 -13.60
CA SER A 41 -1.42 -0.91 -12.81
C SER A 41 -0.99 -1.93 -11.75
N ASN A 42 -1.95 -2.55 -11.04
CA ASN A 42 -1.67 -3.59 -10.05
C ASN A 42 -1.00 -4.82 -10.70
N ILE A 43 -1.47 -5.23 -11.89
CA ILE A 43 -0.86 -6.33 -12.65
C ILE A 43 0.56 -5.96 -13.10
N ASP A 44 0.76 -4.74 -13.58
CA ASP A 44 2.08 -4.25 -13.99
C ASP A 44 3.10 -4.21 -12.85
N SER A 45 2.65 -4.21 -11.59
CA SER A 45 3.54 -4.30 -10.42
C SER A 45 4.34 -5.60 -10.38
N LEU A 46 3.85 -6.68 -11.01
CA LEU A 46 4.55 -7.96 -11.12
C LEU A 46 5.82 -7.87 -12.00
N LYS A 47 5.91 -6.85 -12.86
CA LYS A 47 7.07 -6.64 -13.74
C LYS A 47 8.21 -5.89 -13.02
N VAL A 48 7.91 -5.23 -11.90
CA VAL A 48 8.89 -4.49 -11.12
C VAL A 48 9.76 -5.50 -10.38
N ARG A 49 11.07 -5.46 -10.65
CA ARG A 49 12.08 -6.28 -9.97
C ARG A 49 12.82 -5.42 -8.97
N LEU A 50 12.80 -5.82 -7.71
CA LEU A 50 13.50 -5.15 -6.63
C LEU A 50 14.72 -5.98 -6.24
N THR A 51 15.88 -5.33 -6.10
CA THR A 51 17.08 -5.97 -5.56
C THR A 51 17.04 -5.95 -4.03
N GLU A 52 17.90 -6.74 -3.37
CA GLU A 52 18.00 -6.70 -1.90
C GLU A 52 18.35 -5.31 -1.36
N ASP A 53 19.15 -4.53 -2.09
CA ASP A 53 19.49 -3.17 -1.72
C ASP A 53 18.26 -2.24 -1.82
N ASP A 54 17.44 -2.39 -2.87
CA ASP A 54 16.20 -1.62 -3.02
C ASP A 54 15.21 -1.97 -1.89
N LEU A 55 15.11 -3.25 -1.49
CA LEU A 55 14.26 -3.68 -0.37
C LEU A 55 14.72 -3.07 0.96
N LYS A 56 16.04 -2.99 1.20
CA LYS A 56 16.61 -2.32 2.37
C LYS A 56 16.34 -0.82 2.33
N GLU A 57 16.48 -0.18 1.16
CA GLU A 57 16.20 1.24 0.97
C GLU A 57 14.74 1.57 1.29
N ILE A 58 13.78 0.78 0.78
CA ILE A 58 12.34 0.92 1.09
C ILE A 58 12.08 0.77 2.59
N SER A 59 12.68 -0.23 3.21
CA SER A 59 12.47 -0.52 4.64
C SER A 59 13.04 0.59 5.52
N ASN A 60 14.16 1.21 5.13
CA ASN A 60 14.76 2.33 5.85
C ASN A 60 13.98 3.64 5.69
N GLU A 61 13.28 3.85 4.57
CA GLU A 61 12.42 5.02 4.39
C GLU A 61 11.16 4.99 5.28
N ILE A 62 10.68 3.80 5.65
CA ILE A 62 9.47 3.62 6.45
C ILE A 62 9.86 3.44 7.92
N ARG A 63 9.61 4.47 8.75
CA ARG A 63 9.86 4.37 10.19
C ARG A 63 8.76 3.52 10.84
N GLU A 64 9.14 2.45 11.55
CA GLU A 64 8.19 1.56 12.24
C GLU A 64 7.29 2.29 13.25
N GLU A 65 7.84 3.33 13.89
CA GLU A 65 7.15 4.23 14.82
C GLU A 65 5.99 5.01 14.18
N ASP A 66 6.02 5.27 12.87
CA ASP A 66 4.91 5.94 12.16
C ASP A 66 3.75 4.98 11.86
N VAL A 67 4.01 3.66 11.90
CA VAL A 67 3.03 2.60 11.63
C VAL A 67 2.40 2.07 12.91
N ALA A 68 3.12 2.15 14.03
CA ALA A 68 2.63 1.74 15.35
C ALA A 68 1.50 2.65 15.86
N GLY A 69 0.25 2.18 15.82
CA GLY A 69 -0.90 2.98 16.25
C GLY A 69 -2.25 2.26 16.17
N GLY A 70 -3.33 3.01 16.33
CA GLY A 70 -4.69 2.50 16.22
C GLY A 70 -5.05 2.11 14.78
N ARG A 71 -5.94 1.12 14.61
CA ARG A 71 -6.44 0.68 13.28
C ARG A 71 -7.17 1.77 12.49
N GLN A 72 -7.62 2.83 13.16
CA GLN A 72 -8.31 3.94 12.54
C GLN A 72 -7.34 5.07 12.26
N TYR A 73 -7.42 5.61 11.04
CA TYR A 73 -6.76 6.86 10.72
C TYR A 73 -7.20 7.93 11.74
N THR A 74 -6.24 8.55 12.41
CA THR A 74 -6.48 9.46 13.54
C THR A 74 -7.46 10.58 13.20
N SER A 75 -7.50 11.02 11.93
CA SER A 75 -8.44 12.05 11.45
C SER A 75 -9.89 11.59 11.34
N PHE A 76 -10.16 10.30 11.16
CA PHE A 76 -11.54 9.77 11.03
C PHE A 76 -12.08 9.19 12.33
N ALA A 77 -11.21 8.84 13.29
CA ALA A 77 -11.60 8.30 14.59
C ALA A 77 -12.56 9.22 15.37
N LYS A 78 -12.52 10.54 15.15
CA LYS A 78 -13.38 11.52 15.84
C LYS A 78 -14.79 11.67 15.26
N PHE A 79 -15.08 11.09 14.09
CA PHE A 79 -16.33 11.31 13.36
C PHE A 79 -17.17 10.04 13.18
N THR A 80 -16.78 8.93 13.80
CA THR A 80 -17.48 7.65 13.66
C THR A 80 -18.94 7.69 14.15
N TRP A 81 -19.27 8.64 15.04
CA TRP A 81 -20.63 8.87 15.56
C TRP A 81 -21.55 9.62 14.59
N ASN A 82 -21.01 10.34 13.58
CA ASN A 82 -21.80 11.14 12.64
C ASN A 82 -22.72 10.31 11.74
N TYR A 83 -22.48 9.01 11.64
CA TYR A 83 -23.23 8.07 10.80
C TYR A 83 -23.85 6.93 11.60
N ALA A 84 -23.93 7.07 12.94
CA ALA A 84 -24.48 6.07 13.85
C ALA A 84 -26.02 6.15 13.94
N ASP A 85 -26.69 6.36 12.81
CA ASP A 85 -28.16 6.41 12.74
C ASP A 85 -28.74 5.00 12.52
N THR A 86 -29.95 4.78 13.02
CA THR A 86 -30.71 3.53 12.81
C THR A 86 -32.00 3.84 12.05
N PRO A 87 -32.38 3.06 11.02
CA PRO A 87 -33.66 3.25 10.32
C PRO A 87 -34.84 3.23 11.30
N LYS A 88 -35.79 4.15 11.14
CA LYS A 88 -37.02 4.14 11.93
C LYS A 88 -37.86 2.91 11.57
N LYS A 89 -38.47 2.29 12.58
CA LYS A 89 -39.36 1.13 12.43
C LYS A 89 -40.54 1.42 11.52
#